data_AF-A0A6C0C2D0-F1
#
_entry.id   AF-A0A6C0C2D0-F1
#
_cell.length_a   1.000
_cell.length_b   1.000
_cell.length_c   1.000
_cell.angle_alpha   90.00
_cell.angle_beta   90.00
_cell.angle_gamma   90.00
#
_symmetry.space_group_name_H-M   'P 1'
#
loop_
_entity.id
_entity.type
_entity.pdbx_description
1 polymer ?
#
loop_
_entity_poly.entity_id
_entity_poly.type
_entity_poly.pdbx_seq_one_letter_code
_entity_poly.pdbx_strand_id
1 'polypeptide(L)'
;MNKRDRSNSELSTGNHLNIHYKTYQKDKIQLNNFIVKELKIIAKYNKLKLSGKKNEIITRIREHFCKNSHCETIQKNYRRHLVIRNLKLRGPALFDRTICINDKDFVSLESVSSIVWKNFFSYMDSNNNVYGFDIESFIQYIKSSNQQKSILNPYNREPIKSSTVYRCIRLYKSNHIICDKDIIDLNITVTNPYSHLELNNAYYNPLIYSDLRMNSQFRELYLKITYKRKDNLNCRIQNIFIEFDRLGNYTNSSWLSGLTIHNYPRLLRTLYDVWMHRANLSTNTRRKICCLFDPFQNVLQENMLHILHNNTSESFLQNYAKIICITIFENLTYTGINEEHCKLGAMYCLIALTRVSQSARITLPWLYEAIL
;
A
#
# COMPACT_ATOMS: atom_id res chain seq x y z
N MET A 1 28.14 57.75 11.59
CA MET A 1 27.46 57.17 12.78
C MET A 1 28.41 56.20 13.45
N ASN A 2 28.83 56.50 14.68
CA ASN A 2 29.78 55.69 15.43
C ASN A 2 29.16 54.34 15.81
N LYS A 3 29.98 53.30 16.00
CA LYS A 3 29.55 51.97 16.49
C LYS A 3 28.73 52.05 17.80
N ARG A 4 28.97 53.09 18.61
CA ARG A 4 28.23 53.40 19.85
C ARG A 4 26.83 53.98 19.61
N ASP A 5 26.60 54.65 18.48
CA ASP A 5 25.29 55.24 18.17
C ASP A 5 24.32 54.17 17.62
N ARG A 6 24.84 53.16 16.90
CA ARG A 6 24.06 51.97 16.50
C ARG A 6 23.66 51.10 17.69
N SER A 7 24.52 50.94 18.69
CA SER A 7 24.19 50.16 19.89
C SER A 7 23.10 50.82 20.74
N ASN A 8 23.08 52.16 20.83
CA ASN A 8 22.08 52.88 21.61
C ASN A 8 20.70 52.94 20.92
N SER A 9 20.62 52.92 19.58
CA SER A 9 19.33 52.82 18.87
C SER A 9 18.71 51.41 18.92
N GLU A 10 19.52 50.34 19.01
CA GLU A 10 19.03 48.95 19.16
C GLU A 10 18.54 48.62 20.58
N LEU A 11 19.06 49.34 21.59
CA LEU A 11 18.58 49.27 22.97
C LEU A 11 17.18 49.88 23.15
N SER A 12 16.83 50.90 22.36
CA SER A 12 15.54 51.60 22.47
C SER A 12 14.35 50.87 21.82
N THR A 13 14.61 49.88 20.94
CA THR A 13 13.57 49.15 20.17
C THR A 13 13.29 47.74 20.69
N GLY A 14 14.08 47.24 21.66
CA GLY A 14 13.93 45.89 22.23
C GLY A 14 14.31 44.74 21.28
N ASN A 15 14.83 45.03 20.09
CA ASN A 15 15.19 44.03 19.07
C ASN A 15 16.34 43.12 19.49
N HIS A 16 17.26 43.59 20.35
CA HIS A 16 18.37 42.78 20.90
C HIS A 16 17.89 41.61 21.80
N LEU A 17 16.62 41.61 22.23
CA LEU A 17 16.01 40.56 23.05
C LEU A 17 15.18 39.56 22.24
N ASN A 18 15.20 39.65 20.91
CA ASN A 18 14.60 38.65 20.01
C ASN A 18 15.51 37.41 19.87
N ILE A 19 15.81 36.78 21.00
CA ILE A 19 16.70 35.63 21.05
C ILE A 19 15.97 34.40 20.51
N HIS A 20 16.53 33.80 19.46
CA HIS A 20 16.11 32.53 18.89
C HIS A 20 16.99 31.38 19.41
N TYR A 21 16.50 30.14 19.40
CA TYR A 21 17.25 29.00 19.96
C TYR A 21 18.63 28.80 19.31
N LYS A 22 18.80 29.19 18.04
CA LYS A 22 20.11 29.15 17.34
C LYS A 22 21.12 30.07 18.01
N THR A 23 20.74 31.31 18.26
CA THR A 23 21.56 32.31 18.95
C THR A 23 21.83 31.90 20.39
N TYR A 24 20.80 31.39 21.09
CA TYR A 24 20.92 30.86 22.45
C TYR A 24 22.01 29.78 22.57
N GLN A 25 22.06 28.84 21.63
CA GLN A 25 23.05 27.78 21.62
C GLN A 25 24.44 28.25 21.20
N LYS A 26 24.52 29.07 20.15
CA LYS A 26 25.79 29.58 19.60
C LYS A 26 26.54 30.45 20.62
N ASP A 27 25.83 31.38 21.24
CA ASP A 27 26.43 32.39 22.12
C ASP A 27 26.38 31.98 23.60
N LYS A 28 25.92 30.75 23.90
CA LYS A 28 25.81 30.17 25.25
C LYS A 28 25.15 31.11 26.26
N ILE A 29 24.05 31.73 25.84
CA ILE A 29 23.36 32.79 26.60
C ILE A 29 22.87 32.27 27.95
N GLN A 30 23.20 32.99 29.03
CA GLN A 30 22.75 32.66 30.39
C GLN A 30 21.45 33.41 30.73
N LEU A 31 20.31 32.71 30.63
CA LEU A 31 18.98 33.30 30.88
C LEU A 31 18.79 33.85 32.31
N ASN A 32 19.59 33.38 33.28
CA ASN A 32 19.53 33.85 34.66
C ASN A 32 19.91 35.34 34.81
N ASN A 33 20.73 35.84 33.89
CA ASN A 33 21.25 37.22 33.91
C ASN A 33 20.20 38.26 33.51
N PHE A 34 19.10 37.84 32.88
CA PHE A 34 18.06 38.75 32.40
C PHE A 34 17.04 39.07 33.49
N ILE A 35 16.49 40.28 33.46
CA ILE A 35 15.37 40.66 34.33
C ILE A 35 14.04 40.12 33.78
N VAL A 36 13.01 40.04 34.62
CA VAL A 36 11.69 39.44 34.25
C VAL A 36 11.08 40.13 33.02
N LYS A 37 11.23 41.45 32.89
CA LYS A 37 10.73 42.21 31.73
C LYS A 37 11.37 41.75 30.42
N GLU A 38 12.69 41.53 30.43
CA GLU A 38 13.45 41.06 29.27
C GLU A 38 13.11 39.61 28.92
N LEU A 39 12.99 38.74 29.94
CA LEU A 39 12.57 37.35 29.76
C LEU A 39 11.16 37.24 29.13
N LYS A 40 10.25 38.14 29.48
CA LYS A 40 8.92 38.21 28.84
C LYS A 40 9.00 38.65 27.38
N ILE A 41 9.96 39.51 27.01
CA ILE A 41 10.19 39.89 25.60
C ILE A 41 10.70 38.67 24.81
N ILE A 42 11.69 37.95 25.33
CA ILE A 42 12.22 36.72 24.72
C ILE A 42 11.11 35.67 24.57
N ALA A 43 10.33 35.44 25.63
CA ALA A 43 9.21 34.51 25.60
C ALA A 43 8.14 34.91 24.57
N LYS A 44 7.80 36.21 24.49
CA LYS A 44 6.83 36.74 23.52
C LYS A 44 7.30 36.54 22.08
N TYR A 45 8.57 36.84 21.79
CA TYR A 45 9.17 36.64 20.47
C TYR A 45 9.05 35.17 20.01
N ASN A 46 9.25 34.22 20.93
CA ASN A 46 9.13 32.79 20.67
C ASN A 46 7.71 32.23 20.87
N LYS A 47 6.69 33.11 20.95
CA LYS A 47 5.26 32.75 21.08
C LYS A 47 4.96 31.86 22.31
N LEU A 48 5.67 32.08 23.42
CA LEU A 48 5.50 31.35 24.68
C LEU A 48 4.61 32.11 25.67
N LYS A 49 3.99 31.37 26.60
CA LYS A 49 3.20 31.95 27.70
C LYS A 49 4.07 32.83 28.61
N LEU A 50 3.56 34.01 28.97
CA LEU A 50 4.29 35.04 29.73
C LEU A 50 4.05 35.02 31.25
N SER A 51 3.11 34.22 31.74
CA SER A 51 2.78 34.13 33.16
C SER A 51 3.82 33.32 33.95
N GLY A 52 3.90 33.60 35.26
CA GLY A 52 4.70 32.81 36.20
C GLY A 52 5.83 33.59 36.87
N LYS A 53 6.50 32.93 37.81
CA LYS A 53 7.72 33.44 38.47
C LYS A 53 8.91 33.43 37.50
N LYS A 54 9.97 34.19 37.80
CA LYS A 54 11.17 34.32 36.95
C LYS A 54 11.71 32.95 36.49
N ASN A 55 11.88 32.01 37.42
CA ASN A 55 12.42 30.68 37.12
C ASN A 55 11.51 29.85 36.19
N GLU A 56 10.19 29.97 36.32
CA GLU A 56 9.25 29.26 35.45
C GLU A 56 9.33 29.75 34.00
N ILE A 57 9.49 31.06 33.80
CA ILE A 57 9.67 31.65 32.47
C ILE A 57 11.00 31.18 31.87
N ILE A 58 12.09 31.16 32.67
CA ILE A 58 13.40 30.66 32.23
C ILE A 58 13.32 29.20 31.81
N THR A 59 12.73 28.34 32.65
CA THR A 59 12.58 26.90 32.35
C THR A 59 11.81 26.70 31.05
N ARG A 60 10.71 27.42 30.85
CA ARG A 60 9.90 27.34 29.63
C ARG A 60 10.66 27.73 28.37
N ILE A 61 11.41 28.84 28.42
CA ILE A 61 12.25 29.28 27.30
C ILE A 61 13.33 28.22 27.01
N ARG A 62 14.02 27.74 28.05
CA ARG A 62 15.08 26.73 27.92
C ARG A 62 14.56 25.44 27.30
N GLU A 63 13.44 24.91 27.81
CA GLU A 63 12.82 23.71 27.26
C GLU A 63 12.41 23.88 25.80
N HIS A 64 11.79 25.02 25.46
CA HIS A 64 11.41 25.32 24.08
C HIS A 64 12.62 25.34 23.15
N PHE A 65 13.71 26.00 23.56
CA PHE A 65 14.94 26.07 22.77
C PHE A 65 15.63 24.71 22.63
N CYS A 66 15.70 23.94 23.71
CA CYS A 66 16.22 22.58 23.68
C CYS A 66 15.38 21.71 22.74
N LYS A 67 14.04 21.72 22.86
CA LYS A 67 13.15 20.93 21.99
C LYS A 67 13.33 21.29 20.51
N ASN A 68 13.38 22.58 20.18
CA ASN A 68 13.58 23.01 18.79
C ASN A 68 14.91 22.53 18.20
N SER A 69 15.99 22.55 18.99
CA SER A 69 17.30 22.05 18.54
C SER A 69 17.32 20.53 18.30
N HIS A 70 16.67 19.75 19.19
CA HIS A 70 16.50 18.32 18.97
C HIS A 70 15.64 18.05 17.73
N CYS A 71 14.55 18.79 17.54
CA CYS A 71 13.72 18.73 16.34
C CYS A 71 14.52 19.03 15.07
N GLU A 72 15.35 20.08 15.05
CA GLU A 72 16.25 20.37 13.91
C GLU A 72 17.19 19.21 13.62
N THR A 73 17.74 18.58 14.66
CA THR A 73 18.65 17.42 14.52
C THR A 73 17.93 16.22 13.90
N ILE A 74 16.72 15.92 14.37
CA ILE A 74 15.88 14.86 13.81
C ILE A 74 15.54 15.16 12.35
N GLN A 75 15.09 16.39 12.06
CA GLN A 75 14.76 16.82 10.70
C GLN A 75 15.97 16.77 9.76
N LYS A 76 17.17 17.12 10.23
CA LYS A 76 18.42 17.02 9.46
C LYS A 76 18.72 15.56 9.10
N ASN A 77 18.64 14.67 10.08
CA ASN A 77 18.87 13.24 9.85
C ASN A 77 17.81 12.62 8.93
N TYR A 78 16.55 13.05 9.06
CA TYR A 78 15.48 12.61 8.19
C TYR A 78 15.66 13.10 6.75
N ARG A 79 16.00 14.38 6.55
CA ARG A 79 16.34 14.92 5.22
C ARG A 79 17.50 14.14 4.57
N ARG A 80 18.55 13.82 5.34
CA ARG A 80 19.65 12.96 4.88
C ARG A 80 19.15 11.57 4.50
N HIS A 81 18.30 10.96 5.31
CA HIS A 81 17.71 9.64 5.01
C HIS A 81 16.93 9.65 3.69
N LEU A 82 16.13 10.70 3.43
CA LEU A 82 15.39 10.84 2.17
C LEU A 82 16.33 10.89 0.95
N VAL A 83 17.40 11.69 1.03
CA VAL A 83 18.40 11.79 -0.05
C VAL A 83 19.09 10.43 -0.29
N ILE A 84 19.56 9.76 0.77
CA ILE A 84 20.20 8.44 0.66
C ILE A 84 19.24 7.42 0.04
N ARG A 85 17.97 7.44 0.45
CA ARG A 85 16.95 6.55 -0.09
C ARG A 85 16.71 6.82 -1.57
N ASN A 86 16.62 8.09 -1.98
CA ASN A 86 16.50 8.47 -3.39
C ASN A 86 17.66 7.94 -4.23
N LEU A 87 18.90 8.17 -3.81
CA LEU A 87 20.09 7.66 -4.50
C LEU A 87 20.06 6.13 -4.65
N LYS A 88 19.67 5.40 -3.60
CA LYS A 88 19.50 3.94 -3.67
C LYS A 88 18.42 3.49 -4.66
N LEU A 89 17.34 4.26 -4.80
CA LEU A 89 16.25 3.91 -5.73
C LEU A 89 16.68 4.05 -7.20
N ARG A 90 17.72 4.81 -7.52
CA ARG A 90 18.25 5.00 -8.90
C ARG A 90 18.91 3.75 -9.47
N GLY A 91 19.37 2.83 -8.63
CA GLY A 91 19.89 1.54 -9.07
C GLY A 91 21.40 1.50 -9.29
N PRO A 92 21.90 0.37 -9.81
CA PRO A 92 23.31 0.01 -9.77
C PRO A 92 24.21 0.92 -10.62
N ALA A 93 23.71 1.46 -11.73
CA ALA A 93 24.52 2.23 -12.67
C ALA A 93 24.56 3.75 -12.39
N LEU A 94 24.13 4.19 -11.20
CA LEU A 94 24.08 5.61 -10.87
C LEU A 94 25.46 6.28 -10.92
N PHE A 95 26.45 5.63 -10.33
CA PHE A 95 27.81 6.17 -10.19
C PHE A 95 28.76 5.68 -11.30
N ASP A 96 28.43 4.56 -11.93
CA ASP A 96 29.16 4.02 -13.07
C ASP A 96 28.15 3.61 -14.14
N ARG A 97 28.09 4.38 -15.22
CA ARG A 97 27.16 4.14 -16.33
C ARG A 97 27.70 3.18 -17.37
N THR A 98 29.01 2.87 -17.30
CA THR A 98 29.66 2.00 -18.29
C THR A 98 29.23 0.55 -18.16
N ILE A 99 28.66 0.17 -17.01
CA ILE A 99 28.08 -1.16 -16.78
C ILE A 99 26.74 -1.36 -17.51
N CYS A 100 26.12 -0.30 -18.02
CA CYS A 100 24.90 -0.41 -18.79
C CYS A 100 25.19 -1.05 -20.16
N ILE A 101 24.37 -2.03 -20.55
CA ILE A 101 24.52 -2.69 -21.86
C ILE A 101 23.95 -1.83 -22.98
N ASN A 102 22.94 -1.00 -22.68
CA ASN A 102 22.40 -0.06 -23.65
C ASN A 102 23.19 1.25 -23.65
N ASP A 103 23.43 1.79 -24.84
CA ASP A 103 24.20 3.01 -25.10
C ASP A 103 23.34 4.28 -25.07
N LYS A 104 22.05 4.15 -25.40
CA LYS A 104 21.06 5.24 -25.47
C LYS A 104 19.80 4.94 -24.66
N ASP A 105 19.01 5.96 -24.37
CA ASP A 105 17.63 5.82 -23.90
C ASP A 105 16.70 5.44 -25.05
N PHE A 106 15.64 4.69 -24.76
CA PHE A 106 14.75 4.11 -25.77
C PHE A 106 13.68 5.09 -26.29
N VAL A 107 13.43 6.19 -25.59
CA VAL A 107 12.47 7.23 -26.02
C VAL A 107 13.20 8.48 -26.46
N SER A 108 14.05 9.04 -25.59
CA SER A 108 14.74 10.29 -25.91
C SER A 108 15.88 10.11 -26.89
N LEU A 109 16.37 8.86 -27.07
CA LEU A 109 17.54 8.50 -27.89
C LEU A 109 18.83 9.20 -27.44
N GLU A 110 18.81 9.86 -26.28
CA GLU A 110 19.99 10.45 -25.66
C GLU A 110 20.93 9.36 -25.16
N SER A 111 22.24 9.63 -25.17
CA SER A 111 23.18 8.66 -24.64
C SER A 111 22.95 8.46 -23.14
N VAL A 112 23.05 7.20 -22.69
CA VAL A 112 22.97 6.86 -21.27
C VAL A 112 24.02 7.63 -20.47
N SER A 113 25.20 7.91 -21.05
CA SER A 113 26.26 8.68 -20.41
C SER A 113 25.94 10.17 -20.23
N SER A 114 25.01 10.74 -21.03
CA SER A 114 24.64 12.16 -20.99
C SER A 114 23.43 12.48 -20.11
N ILE A 115 22.59 11.50 -19.76
CA ILE A 115 21.39 11.69 -18.91
C ILE A 115 21.78 12.41 -17.60
N VAL A 116 21.05 13.43 -17.14
CA VAL A 116 21.40 14.07 -15.86
C VAL A 116 21.16 13.11 -14.70
N TRP A 117 22.06 13.07 -13.69
CA TRP A 117 21.94 12.13 -12.56
C TRP A 117 20.57 12.18 -11.89
N LYS A 118 19.91 13.36 -11.85
CA LYS A 118 18.58 13.54 -11.26
C LYS A 118 17.47 12.84 -12.06
N ASN A 119 17.67 12.64 -13.36
CA ASN A 119 16.74 11.95 -14.24
C ASN A 119 17.16 10.50 -14.50
N PHE A 120 18.30 10.05 -13.98
CA PHE A 120 18.80 8.70 -14.25
C PHE A 120 18.11 7.61 -13.41
N PHE A 121 17.71 6.52 -14.06
CA PHE A 121 17.23 5.28 -13.43
C PHE A 121 17.89 4.06 -14.09
N SER A 122 18.23 3.04 -13.30
CA SER A 122 18.78 1.79 -13.79
C SER A 122 18.27 0.58 -13.02
N TYR A 123 18.29 -0.58 -13.66
CA TYR A 123 18.02 -1.86 -13.01
C TYR A 123 18.84 -2.99 -13.64
N MET A 124 19.01 -4.06 -12.86
CA MET A 124 19.63 -5.30 -13.30
C MET A 124 18.55 -6.36 -13.50
N ASP A 125 18.59 -7.07 -14.62
CA ASP A 125 17.67 -8.16 -14.94
C ASP A 125 18.07 -9.48 -14.24
N SER A 126 17.41 -10.59 -14.61
CA SER A 126 17.72 -11.92 -14.06
C SER A 126 19.00 -12.53 -14.63
N ASN A 127 19.52 -11.99 -15.73
CA ASN A 127 20.72 -12.45 -16.43
C ASN A 127 21.95 -11.57 -16.08
N ASN A 128 21.86 -10.77 -15.02
CA ASN A 128 22.88 -9.81 -14.58
C ASN A 128 23.20 -8.69 -15.58
N ASN A 129 22.33 -8.45 -16.56
CA ASN A 129 22.45 -7.33 -17.47
C ASN A 129 21.91 -6.07 -16.81
N VAL A 130 22.67 -4.97 -16.88
CA VAL A 130 22.25 -3.67 -16.34
C VAL A 130 21.77 -2.77 -17.49
N TYR A 131 20.62 -2.14 -17.29
CA TYR A 131 20.04 -1.19 -18.23
C TYR A 131 19.86 0.17 -17.57
N GLY A 132 20.22 1.24 -18.29
CA GLY A 132 20.09 2.64 -17.87
C GLY A 132 19.05 3.39 -18.69
N PHE A 133 18.27 4.25 -18.05
CA PHE A 133 17.14 4.94 -18.64
C PHE A 133 17.03 6.36 -18.13
N ASP A 134 16.42 7.21 -18.94
CA ASP A 134 15.82 8.43 -18.41
C ASP A 134 14.53 8.05 -17.67
N ILE A 135 14.36 8.58 -16.47
CA ILE A 135 13.23 8.27 -15.60
C ILE A 135 11.90 8.75 -16.19
N GLU A 136 11.90 9.85 -16.93
CA GLU A 136 10.69 10.38 -17.57
C GLU A 136 10.28 9.47 -18.72
N SER A 137 11.24 9.07 -19.57
CA SER A 137 11.05 8.05 -20.61
C SER A 137 10.47 6.77 -20.04
N PHE A 138 11.06 6.26 -18.95
CA PHE A 138 10.62 5.02 -18.31
C PHE A 138 9.22 5.14 -17.70
N ILE A 139 8.88 6.28 -17.09
CA ILE A 139 7.53 6.53 -16.55
C ILE A 139 6.48 6.66 -17.65
N GLN A 140 6.80 7.33 -18.76
CA GLN A 140 5.91 7.41 -19.92
C GLN A 140 5.67 6.03 -20.54
N TYR A 141 6.71 5.20 -20.59
CA TYR A 141 6.60 3.81 -21.03
C TYR A 141 5.73 2.95 -20.12
N ILE A 142 5.87 3.09 -18.79
CA ILE A 142 4.98 2.44 -17.83
C ILE A 142 3.53 2.87 -18.05
N LYS A 143 3.27 4.15 -18.31
CA LYS A 143 1.92 4.69 -18.52
C LYS A 143 1.28 4.20 -19.82
N SER A 144 2.06 4.09 -20.90
CA SER A 144 1.59 3.66 -22.22
C SER A 144 1.46 2.14 -22.36
N SER A 145 2.15 1.38 -21.50
CA SER A 145 2.05 -0.09 -21.47
C SER A 145 0.64 -0.52 -21.03
N ASN A 146 -0.01 -1.36 -21.85
CA ASN A 146 -1.35 -1.86 -21.56
C ASN A 146 -1.33 -2.75 -20.31
N GLN A 147 -2.23 -2.46 -19.37
CA GLN A 147 -2.25 -2.89 -17.97
C GLN A 147 -2.41 -4.41 -17.77
N GLN A 148 -2.80 -5.11 -18.83
CA GLN A 148 -3.06 -6.55 -18.86
C GLN A 148 -1.79 -7.40 -19.09
N LYS A 149 -0.66 -6.79 -19.47
CA LYS A 149 0.59 -7.51 -19.74
C LYS A 149 1.71 -7.03 -18.83
N SER A 150 2.62 -7.94 -18.49
CA SER A 150 3.87 -7.59 -17.82
C SER A 150 4.59 -6.51 -18.61
N ILE A 151 5.03 -5.44 -17.95
CA ILE A 151 5.90 -4.43 -18.57
C ILE A 151 7.16 -5.14 -19.01
N LEU A 152 7.50 -5.02 -20.29
CA LEU A 152 8.66 -5.67 -20.89
C LEU A 152 9.82 -4.69 -20.95
N ASN A 153 11.05 -5.18 -20.91
CA ASN A 153 12.20 -4.34 -21.19
C ASN A 153 12.19 -3.91 -22.68
N PRO A 154 12.37 -2.62 -22.99
CA PRO A 154 12.33 -2.13 -24.37
C PRO A 154 13.42 -2.73 -25.27
N TYR A 155 14.52 -3.24 -24.73
CA TYR A 155 15.64 -3.78 -25.50
C TYR A 155 15.56 -5.28 -25.77
N ASN A 156 15.23 -6.08 -24.75
CA ASN A 156 15.25 -7.55 -24.86
C ASN A 156 13.84 -8.18 -24.76
N ARG A 157 12.79 -7.38 -24.52
CA ARG A 157 11.40 -7.81 -24.36
C ARG A 157 11.12 -8.79 -23.23
N GLU A 158 12.08 -9.00 -22.32
CA GLU A 158 11.90 -9.80 -21.11
C GLU A 158 11.01 -9.05 -20.08
N PRO A 159 10.20 -9.77 -19.29
CA PRO A 159 9.33 -9.15 -18.30
C PRO A 159 10.11 -8.50 -17.15
N ILE A 160 9.79 -7.24 -16.87
CA ILE A 160 10.37 -6.47 -15.77
C ILE A 160 9.66 -6.83 -14.46
N LYS A 161 10.44 -7.17 -13.42
CA LYS A 161 9.92 -7.44 -12.07
C LYS A 161 9.11 -6.26 -11.56
N SER A 162 7.92 -6.52 -11.00
CA SER A 162 7.05 -5.47 -10.46
C SER A 162 7.74 -4.60 -9.40
N SER A 163 8.64 -5.19 -8.60
CA SER A 163 9.45 -4.44 -7.62
C SER A 163 10.31 -3.35 -8.27
N THR A 164 10.86 -3.59 -9.47
CA THR A 164 11.62 -2.61 -10.25
C THR A 164 10.71 -1.48 -10.75
N VAL A 165 9.52 -1.82 -11.24
CA VAL A 165 8.52 -0.84 -11.67
C VAL A 165 8.10 0.06 -10.49
N TYR A 166 7.72 -0.53 -9.36
CA TYR A 166 7.37 0.23 -8.15
C TYR A 166 8.56 1.05 -7.62
N ARG A 167 9.80 0.56 -7.77
CA ARG A 167 11.01 1.31 -7.41
C ARG A 167 11.16 2.56 -8.28
N CYS A 168 10.98 2.45 -9.59
CA CYS A 168 11.02 3.60 -10.50
C CYS A 168 9.95 4.65 -10.14
N ILE A 169 8.71 4.21 -9.88
CA ILE A 169 7.62 5.11 -9.50
C ILE A 169 7.90 5.81 -8.17
N ARG A 170 8.46 5.10 -7.18
CA ARG A 170 8.89 5.70 -5.91
C ARG A 170 10.02 6.71 -6.11
N LEU A 171 10.99 6.40 -6.96
CA LEU A 171 12.08 7.32 -7.31
C LEU A 171 11.52 8.61 -7.89
N TYR A 172 10.67 8.49 -8.91
CA TYR A 172 10.04 9.61 -9.59
C TYR A 172 9.26 10.51 -8.63
N LYS A 173 8.39 9.93 -7.78
CA LYS A 173 7.68 10.67 -6.71
C LYS A 173 8.63 11.35 -5.72
N SER A 174 9.74 10.70 -5.38
CA SER A 174 10.72 11.28 -4.45
C SER A 174 11.61 12.36 -5.07
N ASN A 175 11.83 12.34 -6.40
CA ASN A 175 12.56 13.39 -7.11
C ASN A 175 11.82 14.73 -7.00
N HIS A 176 10.49 14.75 -7.05
CA HIS A 176 9.68 15.95 -6.81
C HIS A 176 9.75 16.50 -5.37
N ILE A 177 10.28 15.73 -4.41
CA ILE A 177 10.48 16.22 -3.04
C ILE A 177 11.91 16.74 -2.86
N ILE A 178 12.86 16.13 -3.55
CA ILE A 178 14.30 16.30 -3.30
C ILE A 178 14.98 17.20 -4.35
N CYS A 179 14.60 17.06 -5.63
CA CYS A 179 15.29 17.64 -6.78
C CYS A 179 14.52 18.81 -7.40
N ASP A 180 13.22 18.64 -7.66
CA ASP A 180 12.39 19.65 -8.33
C ASP A 180 11.28 20.07 -7.35
N LYS A 181 11.11 21.37 -7.06
CA LYS A 181 10.13 21.86 -6.08
C LYS A 181 8.71 21.99 -6.63
N ASP A 182 8.50 21.59 -7.88
CA ASP A 182 7.21 21.69 -8.54
C ASP A 182 6.36 20.46 -8.21
N ILE A 183 5.22 20.71 -7.57
CA ILE A 183 4.21 19.70 -7.26
C ILE A 183 3.47 19.40 -8.56
N ILE A 184 3.89 18.34 -9.26
CA ILE A 184 3.06 17.76 -10.31
C ILE A 184 2.22 16.66 -9.64
N ASP A 185 0.90 16.84 -9.62
CA ASP A 185 -0.07 15.82 -9.20
C ASP A 185 -0.07 14.66 -10.19
N LEU A 186 0.94 13.80 -10.07
CA LEU A 186 1.04 12.58 -10.84
C LEU A 186 0.23 11.50 -10.14
N ASN A 187 -1.03 11.40 -10.56
CA ASN A 187 -1.82 10.17 -10.46
C ASN A 187 -1.21 9.09 -11.35
N ILE A 188 0.03 8.66 -11.04
CA ILE A 188 0.52 7.35 -11.45
C ILE A 188 -0.21 6.37 -10.53
N THR A 189 -1.47 6.10 -10.85
CA THR A 189 -2.08 4.85 -10.49
C THR A 189 -1.26 3.80 -11.25
N VAL A 190 -0.51 2.97 -10.53
CA VAL A 190 -0.22 1.64 -11.07
C VAL A 190 -1.59 1.05 -11.19
N THR A 191 -2.14 1.15 -12.40
CA THR A 191 -3.51 0.82 -12.69
C THR A 191 -3.74 -0.57 -12.19
N ASN A 192 -4.86 -0.73 -11.48
CA ASN A 192 -5.25 -2.02 -10.99
C ASN A 192 -5.13 -3.01 -12.16
N PRO A 193 -4.27 -4.05 -12.09
CA PRO A 193 -4.15 -5.02 -13.17
C PRO A 193 -5.48 -5.74 -13.48
N TYR A 194 -6.48 -5.50 -12.63
CA TYR A 194 -7.84 -6.00 -12.69
C TYR A 194 -8.88 -4.92 -13.03
N SER A 195 -8.47 -3.80 -13.63
CA SER A 195 -9.38 -2.78 -14.17
C SER A 195 -10.37 -3.37 -15.18
N HIS A 196 -9.97 -4.41 -15.92
CA HIS A 196 -10.83 -5.19 -16.83
C HIS A 196 -11.94 -5.98 -16.11
N LEU A 197 -11.80 -6.20 -14.80
CA LEU A 197 -12.84 -6.78 -13.94
C LEU A 197 -13.59 -5.69 -13.15
N GLU A 198 -13.25 -4.41 -13.36
CA GLU A 198 -13.75 -3.24 -12.63
C GLU A 198 -13.61 -3.35 -11.10
N LEU A 199 -12.63 -4.11 -10.61
CA LEU A 199 -12.36 -4.27 -9.19
C LEU A 199 -11.47 -3.13 -8.68
N ASN A 200 -11.42 -2.92 -7.36
CA ASN A 200 -10.48 -2.02 -6.70
C ASN A 200 -9.16 -2.74 -6.35
N ASN A 201 -8.05 -2.02 -6.21
CA ASN A 201 -6.75 -2.57 -5.79
C ASN A 201 -6.81 -3.21 -4.38
N ALA A 202 -7.79 -2.80 -3.56
CA ALA A 202 -8.08 -3.40 -2.26
C ALA A 202 -8.50 -4.89 -2.35
N TYR A 203 -9.02 -5.34 -3.50
CA TYR A 203 -9.46 -6.72 -3.71
C TYR A 203 -8.30 -7.74 -3.67
N TYR A 204 -7.13 -7.38 -4.22
CA TYR A 204 -5.93 -8.23 -4.15
C TYR A 204 -5.01 -7.90 -2.98
N ASN A 205 -5.18 -6.73 -2.36
CA ASN A 205 -4.42 -6.30 -1.20
C ASN A 205 -5.37 -6.12 0.01
N PRO A 206 -6.05 -7.20 0.47
CA PRO A 206 -6.88 -7.12 1.65
C PRO A 206 -6.03 -6.73 2.87
N LEU A 207 -6.66 -6.11 3.88
CA LEU A 207 -5.99 -5.86 5.16
C LEU A 207 -5.76 -7.19 5.85
N ILE A 208 -4.50 -7.59 5.88
CA ILE A 208 -4.10 -8.84 6.49
C ILE A 208 -4.03 -8.67 8.01
N TYR A 209 -4.34 -9.73 8.76
CA TYR A 209 -3.97 -9.83 10.17
C TYR A 209 -2.47 -9.50 10.37
N SER A 210 -2.15 -8.76 11.42
CA SER A 210 -0.94 -7.94 11.56
C SER A 210 0.44 -8.64 11.59
N ASP A 211 0.54 -9.92 11.25
CA ASP A 211 1.70 -10.77 11.56
C ASP A 211 2.44 -11.38 10.34
N LEU A 212 2.03 -11.08 9.10
CA LEU A 212 2.64 -11.68 7.90
C LEU A 212 4.13 -11.40 7.71
N ARG A 213 4.62 -10.26 8.18
CA ARG A 213 6.01 -9.83 7.89
C ARG A 213 7.05 -10.74 8.55
N MET A 214 6.63 -11.54 9.54
CA MET A 214 7.51 -12.41 10.31
C MET A 214 7.41 -13.89 9.91
N ASN A 215 6.43 -14.29 9.07
CA ASN A 215 6.20 -15.69 8.72
C ASN A 215 6.25 -15.92 7.20
N SER A 216 7.30 -16.60 6.73
CA SER A 216 7.54 -16.94 5.33
C SER A 216 6.42 -17.80 4.73
N GLN A 217 5.85 -18.73 5.50
CA GLN A 217 4.81 -19.66 5.06
C GLN A 217 3.52 -18.91 4.69
N PHE A 218 3.10 -17.96 5.53
CA PHE A 218 1.89 -17.18 5.23
C PHE A 218 2.11 -16.22 4.05
N ARG A 219 3.34 -15.71 3.86
CA ARG A 219 3.68 -14.92 2.67
C ARG A 219 3.59 -15.76 1.41
N GLU A 220 4.10 -16.99 1.43
CA GLU A 220 4.01 -17.93 0.30
C GLU A 220 2.54 -18.27 -0.02
N LEU A 221 1.73 -18.53 1.01
CA LEU A 221 0.30 -18.79 0.86
C LEU A 221 -0.45 -17.61 0.22
N TYR A 222 -0.13 -16.38 0.64
CA TYR A 222 -0.67 -15.16 0.06
C TYR A 222 -0.24 -14.98 -1.42
N LEU A 223 1.01 -15.29 -1.75
CA LEU A 223 1.47 -15.27 -3.15
C LEU A 223 0.77 -16.34 -4.00
N LYS A 224 0.53 -17.53 -3.45
CA LYS A 224 -0.18 -18.62 -4.11
C LYS A 224 -1.63 -18.24 -4.46
N ILE A 225 -2.38 -17.67 -3.51
CA ILE A 225 -3.77 -17.26 -3.76
C ILE A 225 -3.85 -16.09 -4.75
N THR A 226 -2.96 -15.12 -4.63
CA THR A 226 -2.92 -13.98 -5.59
C THR A 226 -2.52 -14.42 -6.99
N TYR A 227 -1.67 -15.44 -7.14
CA TYR A 227 -1.35 -16.02 -8.44
C TYR A 227 -2.56 -16.74 -9.06
N LYS A 228 -3.25 -17.60 -8.31
CA LYS A 228 -4.47 -18.31 -8.78
C LYS A 228 -5.56 -17.37 -9.27
N ARG A 229 -5.67 -16.19 -8.65
CA ARG A 229 -6.67 -15.19 -9.03
C ARG A 229 -6.40 -14.48 -10.36
N LYS A 230 -5.19 -14.61 -10.91
CA LYS A 230 -4.87 -14.11 -12.26
C LYS A 230 -5.53 -14.92 -13.37
N ASP A 231 -5.96 -16.14 -13.07
CA ASP A 231 -6.69 -16.98 -14.03
C ASP A 231 -8.04 -16.34 -14.37
N ASN A 232 -8.56 -16.64 -15.56
CA ASN A 232 -9.89 -16.17 -15.94
C ASN A 232 -10.98 -16.72 -14.98
N LEU A 233 -12.11 -16.02 -14.88
CA LEU A 233 -13.19 -16.35 -13.95
C LEU A 233 -13.64 -17.82 -14.04
N ASN A 234 -13.82 -18.35 -15.25
CA ASN A 234 -14.27 -19.73 -15.43
C ASN A 234 -13.22 -20.72 -14.93
N CYS A 235 -11.94 -20.51 -15.22
CA CYS A 235 -10.84 -21.32 -14.69
C CYS A 235 -10.79 -21.28 -13.16
N ARG A 236 -10.98 -20.10 -12.54
CA ARG A 236 -11.04 -19.97 -11.08
C ARG A 236 -12.18 -20.79 -10.48
N ILE A 237 -13.36 -20.72 -11.10
CA ILE A 237 -14.52 -21.54 -10.68
C ILE A 237 -14.21 -23.03 -10.86
N GLN A 238 -13.64 -23.47 -11.99
CA GLN A 238 -13.28 -24.89 -12.13
C GLN A 238 -12.25 -25.32 -11.06
N ASN A 239 -11.21 -24.52 -10.84
CA ASN A 239 -10.15 -24.82 -9.90
C ASN A 239 -10.64 -24.96 -8.47
N ILE A 240 -11.64 -24.17 -8.02
CA ILE A 240 -12.17 -24.33 -6.66
C ILE A 240 -12.98 -25.61 -6.49
N PHE A 241 -13.73 -26.03 -7.52
CA PHE A 241 -14.52 -27.26 -7.46
C PHE A 241 -13.62 -28.49 -7.52
N ILE A 242 -12.55 -28.45 -8.32
CA ILE A 242 -11.49 -29.47 -8.28
C ILE A 242 -10.87 -29.54 -6.87
N GLU A 243 -10.67 -28.40 -6.20
CA GLU A 243 -10.15 -28.39 -4.83
C GLU A 243 -11.17 -28.96 -3.83
N PHE A 244 -12.46 -28.66 -3.97
CA PHE A 244 -13.50 -29.28 -3.15
C PHE A 244 -13.48 -30.81 -3.29
N ASP A 245 -13.26 -31.29 -4.51
CA ASP A 245 -13.18 -32.72 -4.78
C ASP A 245 -11.91 -33.35 -4.19
N ARG A 246 -10.77 -32.66 -4.32
CA ARG A 246 -9.50 -33.05 -3.65
C ARG A 246 -9.67 -33.17 -2.14
N LEU A 247 -10.49 -32.30 -1.54
CA LEU A 247 -10.79 -32.30 -0.11
C LEU A 247 -11.83 -33.36 0.30
N GLY A 248 -12.31 -34.18 -0.63
CA GLY A 248 -13.16 -35.35 -0.36
C GLY A 248 -14.64 -35.16 -0.69
N ASN A 249 -15.00 -34.12 -1.46
CA ASN A 249 -16.37 -33.93 -1.93
C ASN A 249 -16.55 -34.42 -3.38
N TYR A 250 -17.79 -34.46 -3.87
CA TYR A 250 -18.06 -34.71 -5.29
C TYR A 250 -18.93 -33.58 -5.80
N THR A 251 -18.33 -32.65 -6.52
CA THR A 251 -18.92 -31.35 -6.80
C THR A 251 -18.92 -31.04 -8.30
N ASN A 252 -19.72 -30.04 -8.71
CA ASN A 252 -19.78 -29.61 -10.09
C ASN A 252 -19.84 -28.09 -10.19
N SER A 253 -18.93 -27.50 -10.95
CA SER A 253 -18.79 -26.05 -11.15
C SER A 253 -20.03 -25.37 -11.73
N SER A 254 -20.88 -26.11 -12.46
CA SER A 254 -22.18 -25.62 -12.94
C SER A 254 -23.10 -25.19 -11.79
N TRP A 255 -22.92 -25.72 -10.58
CA TRP A 255 -23.70 -25.34 -9.40
C TRP A 255 -23.52 -23.88 -9.00
N LEU A 256 -22.37 -23.28 -9.30
CA LEU A 256 -22.13 -21.85 -9.11
C LEU A 256 -22.36 -21.08 -10.41
N SER A 257 -21.83 -21.56 -11.52
CA SER A 257 -21.88 -20.85 -12.81
C SER A 257 -23.31 -20.70 -13.37
N GLY A 258 -24.20 -21.65 -13.06
CA GLY A 258 -25.59 -21.70 -13.50
C GLY A 258 -26.58 -20.98 -12.58
N LEU A 259 -26.12 -20.29 -11.53
CA LEU A 259 -27.01 -19.53 -10.66
C LEU A 259 -27.56 -18.29 -11.38
N THR A 260 -28.84 -18.00 -11.12
CA THR A 260 -29.49 -16.75 -11.50
C THR A 260 -28.93 -15.58 -10.67
N ILE A 261 -29.02 -14.36 -11.21
CA ILE A 261 -28.47 -13.16 -10.55
C ILE A 261 -28.98 -12.97 -9.11
N HIS A 262 -30.25 -13.31 -8.84
CA HIS A 262 -30.86 -13.22 -7.50
C HIS A 262 -30.34 -14.24 -6.49
N ASN A 263 -29.79 -15.37 -6.97
CA ASN A 263 -29.29 -16.43 -6.11
C ASN A 263 -27.89 -16.14 -5.55
N TYR A 264 -27.06 -15.30 -6.20
CA TYR A 264 -25.75 -14.93 -5.66
C TYR A 264 -25.84 -14.12 -4.36
N PRO A 265 -26.66 -13.06 -4.23
CA PRO A 265 -26.84 -12.38 -2.94
C PRO A 265 -27.38 -13.32 -1.86
N ARG A 266 -28.26 -14.26 -2.22
CA ARG A 266 -28.76 -15.27 -1.27
C ARG A 266 -27.64 -16.19 -0.79
N LEU A 267 -26.80 -16.67 -1.70
CA LEU A 267 -25.62 -17.49 -1.40
C LEU A 267 -24.69 -16.77 -0.41
N LEU A 268 -24.37 -15.50 -0.69
CA LEU A 268 -23.47 -14.70 0.14
C LEU A 268 -24.04 -14.46 1.54
N ARG A 269 -25.32 -14.09 1.65
CA ARG A 269 -25.99 -13.91 2.95
C ARG A 269 -26.02 -15.20 3.74
N THR A 270 -26.35 -16.31 3.10
CA THR A 270 -26.34 -17.63 3.75
C THR A 270 -24.94 -18.00 4.23
N LEU A 271 -23.91 -17.86 3.38
CA LEU A 271 -22.54 -18.19 3.77
C LEU A 271 -22.04 -17.31 4.92
N TYR A 272 -22.37 -16.02 4.90
CA TYR A 272 -22.04 -15.10 5.99
C TYR A 272 -22.73 -15.49 7.30
N ASP A 273 -24.01 -15.84 7.26
CA ASP A 273 -24.77 -16.30 8.43
C ASP A 273 -24.18 -17.60 9.01
N VAL A 274 -23.77 -18.54 8.14
CA VAL A 274 -23.07 -19.76 8.55
C VAL A 274 -21.75 -19.43 9.26
N TRP A 275 -20.94 -18.58 8.64
CA TRP A 275 -19.61 -18.22 9.15
C TRP A 275 -19.65 -17.44 10.47
N MET A 276 -20.60 -16.51 10.62
CA MET A 276 -20.68 -15.64 11.78
C MET A 276 -21.48 -16.22 12.94
N HIS A 277 -22.56 -16.95 12.64
CA HIS A 277 -23.54 -17.33 13.63
C HIS A 277 -23.74 -18.84 13.72
N ARG A 278 -24.13 -19.51 12.63
CA ARG A 278 -24.64 -20.89 12.73
C ARG A 278 -23.58 -21.95 13.01
N ALA A 279 -22.34 -21.74 12.56
CA ALA A 279 -21.26 -22.70 12.78
C ALA A 279 -20.68 -22.66 14.20
N ASN A 280 -21.12 -21.73 15.08
CA ASN A 280 -20.64 -21.58 16.46
C ASN A 280 -19.10 -21.55 16.59
N LEU A 281 -18.42 -20.93 15.62
CA LEU A 281 -16.97 -20.92 15.56
C LEU A 281 -16.39 -19.89 16.53
N SER A 282 -15.43 -20.33 17.35
CA SER A 282 -14.59 -19.40 18.11
C SER A 282 -13.78 -18.51 17.17
N THR A 283 -13.42 -17.31 17.62
CA THR A 283 -12.53 -16.40 16.86
C THR A 283 -11.20 -17.05 16.51
N ASN A 284 -10.68 -17.93 17.37
CA ASN A 284 -9.46 -18.68 17.10
C ASN A 284 -9.66 -19.70 15.98
N THR A 285 -10.76 -20.46 16.00
CA THR A 285 -11.07 -21.44 14.95
C THR A 285 -11.25 -20.75 13.58
N ARG A 286 -11.94 -19.60 13.55
CA ARG A 286 -12.08 -18.79 12.32
C ARG A 286 -10.73 -18.36 11.76
N ARG A 287 -9.79 -17.92 12.61
CA ARG A 287 -8.42 -17.56 12.19
C ARG A 287 -7.59 -18.76 11.74
N LYS A 288 -7.92 -19.98 12.17
CA LYS A 288 -7.27 -21.19 11.66
C LYS A 288 -7.84 -21.62 10.30
N ILE A 289 -9.13 -21.38 10.03
CA ILE A 289 -9.77 -21.63 8.74
C ILE A 289 -9.35 -20.59 7.70
N CYS A 290 -9.31 -19.31 8.09
CA CYS A 290 -8.87 -18.22 7.23
C CYS A 290 -7.77 -17.44 7.95
N CYS A 291 -6.51 -17.79 7.69
CA CYS A 291 -5.37 -17.28 8.48
C CYS A 291 -4.79 -15.95 7.97
N LEU A 292 -5.15 -15.53 6.76
CA LEU A 292 -4.56 -14.34 6.14
C LEU A 292 -5.35 -13.06 6.44
N PHE A 293 -6.68 -13.09 6.38
CA PHE A 293 -7.56 -11.92 6.51
C PHE A 293 -9.00 -12.37 6.75
N ASP A 294 -9.92 -11.42 6.96
CA ASP A 294 -11.34 -11.77 7.07
C ASP A 294 -11.91 -12.17 5.69
N PRO A 295 -12.60 -13.32 5.55
CA PRO A 295 -13.01 -13.84 4.24
C PRO A 295 -14.05 -12.97 3.53
N PHE A 296 -14.78 -12.11 4.25
CA PHE A 296 -15.80 -11.19 3.72
C PHE A 296 -15.34 -9.73 3.69
N GLN A 297 -14.06 -9.48 3.95
CA GLN A 297 -13.52 -8.13 4.02
C GLN A 297 -13.72 -7.37 2.71
N ASN A 298 -14.19 -6.13 2.80
CA ASN A 298 -14.48 -5.21 1.68
C ASN A 298 -15.57 -5.71 0.70
N VAL A 299 -16.05 -6.96 0.81
CA VAL A 299 -17.08 -7.53 -0.07
C VAL A 299 -18.46 -6.94 0.22
N LEU A 300 -18.74 -6.63 1.49
CA LEU A 300 -20.04 -6.07 1.92
C LEU A 300 -20.06 -4.54 1.95
N GLN A 301 -18.89 -3.89 1.90
CA GLN A 301 -18.75 -2.43 1.99
C GLN A 301 -18.80 -1.74 0.63
N GLU A 302 -18.35 -2.39 -0.44
CA GLU A 302 -18.57 -1.87 -1.80
C GLU A 302 -19.96 -2.32 -2.28
N ASN A 303 -20.94 -1.45 -2.00
CA ASN A 303 -22.35 -1.60 -2.36
C ASN A 303 -22.56 -2.26 -3.73
N MET A 304 -22.99 -3.53 -3.75
CA MET A 304 -23.71 -4.12 -4.90
C MET A 304 -24.81 -3.18 -5.41
N LEU A 305 -25.38 -2.37 -4.51
CA LEU A 305 -26.38 -1.33 -4.78
C LEU A 305 -25.84 -0.17 -5.63
N HIS A 306 -24.58 0.26 -5.48
CA HIS A 306 -24.02 1.36 -6.30
C HIS A 306 -23.80 0.93 -7.76
N ILE A 307 -23.46 -0.34 -7.99
CA ILE A 307 -23.27 -0.90 -9.34
C ILE A 307 -24.62 -1.15 -10.01
N LEU A 308 -25.65 -1.55 -9.25
CA LEU A 308 -27.02 -1.71 -9.73
C LEU A 308 -27.67 -0.37 -10.16
N HIS A 309 -27.21 0.77 -9.62
CA HIS A 309 -27.76 2.10 -9.94
C HIS A 309 -27.21 2.73 -11.21
N ASN A 310 -26.06 2.24 -11.72
CA ASN A 310 -25.56 2.64 -13.03
C ASN A 310 -26.12 1.66 -14.07
N ASN A 311 -26.53 2.15 -15.24
CA ASN A 311 -27.05 1.35 -16.36
C ASN A 311 -26.03 0.30 -16.86
N THR A 312 -25.87 -0.79 -16.11
CA THR A 312 -24.81 -1.77 -16.29
C THR A 312 -25.40 -3.04 -16.89
N SER A 313 -24.70 -3.67 -17.84
CA SER A 313 -25.20 -4.89 -18.49
C SER A 313 -25.43 -6.03 -17.49
N GLU A 314 -26.49 -6.81 -17.69
CA GLU A 314 -26.82 -7.96 -16.82
C GLU A 314 -25.68 -8.99 -16.77
N SER A 315 -25.00 -9.20 -17.90
CA SER A 315 -23.81 -10.06 -18.00
C SER A 315 -22.66 -9.60 -17.09
N PHE A 316 -22.42 -8.30 -17.02
CA PHE A 316 -21.41 -7.74 -16.13
C PHE A 316 -21.77 -7.96 -14.66
N LEU A 317 -23.01 -7.67 -14.26
CA LEU A 317 -23.49 -7.89 -12.89
C LEU A 317 -23.36 -9.35 -12.48
N GLN A 318 -23.69 -10.27 -13.38
CA GLN A 318 -23.55 -11.70 -13.14
C GLN A 318 -22.08 -12.12 -12.97
N ASN A 319 -21.18 -11.61 -13.81
CA ASN A 319 -19.74 -11.88 -13.69
C ASN A 319 -19.16 -11.29 -12.40
N TYR A 320 -19.57 -10.08 -12.02
CA TYR A 320 -19.16 -9.45 -10.77
C TYR A 320 -19.64 -10.25 -9.55
N ALA A 321 -20.90 -10.69 -9.55
CA ALA A 321 -21.45 -11.54 -8.49
C ALA A 321 -20.71 -12.89 -8.37
N LYS A 322 -20.37 -13.51 -9.51
CA LYS A 322 -19.53 -14.71 -9.56
C LYS A 322 -18.15 -14.47 -8.96
N ILE A 323 -17.49 -13.36 -9.34
CA ILE A 323 -16.17 -12.95 -8.82
C ILE A 323 -16.20 -12.82 -7.29
N ILE A 324 -17.23 -12.18 -6.75
CA ILE A 324 -17.36 -12.05 -5.29
C ILE A 324 -17.48 -13.43 -4.63
N CYS A 325 -18.39 -14.28 -5.12
CA CYS A 325 -18.62 -15.60 -4.53
C CYS A 325 -17.36 -16.48 -4.59
N ILE A 326 -16.70 -16.54 -5.75
CA ILE A 326 -15.49 -17.35 -5.92
C ILE A 326 -14.36 -16.84 -5.04
N THR A 327 -14.25 -15.53 -4.82
CA THR A 327 -13.22 -14.96 -3.93
C THR A 327 -13.40 -15.44 -2.49
N ILE A 328 -14.62 -15.43 -1.99
CA ILE A 328 -14.91 -15.92 -0.63
C ILE A 328 -14.64 -17.42 -0.54
N PHE A 329 -15.00 -18.19 -1.56
CA PHE A 329 -14.74 -19.64 -1.58
C PHE A 329 -13.23 -19.92 -1.56
N GLU A 330 -12.45 -19.22 -2.39
CA GLU A 330 -10.99 -19.29 -2.39
C GLU A 330 -10.39 -18.91 -1.02
N ASN A 331 -10.90 -17.85 -0.38
CA ASN A 331 -10.45 -17.43 0.94
C ASN A 331 -10.64 -18.56 1.96
N LEU A 332 -11.85 -19.09 2.07
CA LEU A 332 -12.18 -20.11 3.07
C LEU A 332 -11.47 -21.44 2.81
N THR A 333 -11.23 -21.78 1.55
CA THR A 333 -10.72 -23.11 1.17
C THR A 333 -9.21 -23.17 1.07
N TYR A 334 -8.57 -22.13 0.52
CA TYR A 334 -7.12 -22.14 0.31
C TYR A 334 -6.30 -21.58 1.47
N THR A 335 -6.92 -20.87 2.43
CA THR A 335 -6.16 -20.16 3.48
C THR A 335 -6.22 -20.81 4.87
N GLY A 336 -6.62 -22.09 4.95
CA GLY A 336 -6.55 -22.87 6.17
C GLY A 336 -5.10 -23.11 6.62
N ILE A 337 -4.88 -23.15 7.93
CA ILE A 337 -3.55 -23.42 8.52
C ILE A 337 -3.07 -24.86 8.25
N ASN A 338 -4.01 -25.78 8.07
CA ASN A 338 -3.76 -27.16 7.68
C ASN A 338 -4.95 -27.69 6.85
N GLU A 339 -4.83 -28.91 6.35
CA GLU A 339 -5.83 -29.52 5.46
C GLU A 339 -7.21 -29.69 6.11
N GLU A 340 -7.29 -30.02 7.40
CA GLU A 340 -8.55 -30.14 8.14
C GLU A 340 -9.31 -28.81 8.19
N HIS A 341 -8.60 -27.69 8.36
CA HIS A 341 -9.24 -26.37 8.35
C HIS A 341 -9.64 -25.95 6.93
N CYS A 342 -8.91 -26.38 5.89
CA CYS A 342 -9.33 -26.21 4.50
C CYS A 342 -10.61 -27.01 4.19
N LYS A 343 -10.73 -28.25 4.69
CA LYS A 343 -11.96 -29.07 4.57
C LYS A 343 -13.15 -28.37 5.22
N LEU A 344 -12.99 -27.83 6.44
CA LEU A 344 -14.04 -27.05 7.11
C LEU A 344 -14.48 -25.84 6.28
N GLY A 345 -13.52 -25.07 5.74
CA GLY A 345 -13.80 -23.96 4.84
C GLY A 345 -14.61 -24.37 3.61
N ALA A 346 -14.21 -25.45 2.94
CA ALA A 346 -14.92 -26.02 1.80
C ALA A 346 -16.34 -26.47 2.17
N MET A 347 -16.51 -27.14 3.31
CA MET A 347 -17.83 -27.57 3.79
C MET A 347 -18.78 -26.38 3.99
N TYR A 348 -18.33 -25.28 4.60
CA TYR A 348 -19.18 -24.10 4.79
C TYR A 348 -19.63 -23.49 3.45
N CYS A 349 -18.73 -23.43 2.46
CA CYS A 349 -19.08 -22.99 1.10
C CYS A 349 -20.15 -23.89 0.48
N LEU A 350 -19.99 -25.21 0.58
CA LEU A 350 -20.93 -26.18 0.01
C LEU A 350 -22.28 -26.15 0.71
N ILE A 351 -22.32 -26.02 2.04
CA ILE A 351 -23.57 -25.87 2.77
C ILE A 351 -24.37 -24.66 2.25
N ALA A 352 -23.72 -23.50 2.10
CA ALA A 352 -24.39 -22.33 1.55
C ALA A 352 -24.85 -22.56 0.09
N LEU A 353 -24.08 -23.29 -0.71
CA LEU A 353 -24.41 -23.60 -2.10
C LEU A 353 -25.64 -24.51 -2.23
N THR A 354 -25.83 -25.51 -1.36
CA THR A 354 -27.02 -26.38 -1.36
C THR A 354 -28.33 -25.60 -1.13
N ARG A 355 -28.28 -24.41 -0.52
CA ARG A 355 -29.46 -23.56 -0.29
C ARG A 355 -29.94 -22.87 -1.55
N VAL A 356 -29.05 -22.65 -2.51
CA VAL A 356 -29.34 -21.87 -3.74
C VAL A 356 -29.31 -22.70 -5.02
N SER A 357 -28.58 -23.82 -5.02
CA SER A 357 -28.48 -24.75 -6.16
C SER A 357 -29.24 -26.04 -5.85
N GLN A 358 -30.25 -26.34 -6.66
CA GLN A 358 -31.05 -27.57 -6.53
C GLN A 358 -30.19 -28.82 -6.77
N SER A 359 -29.33 -28.80 -7.79
CA SER A 359 -28.44 -29.92 -8.10
C SER A 359 -27.45 -30.20 -6.98
N ALA A 360 -26.89 -29.14 -6.36
CA ALA A 360 -26.03 -29.29 -5.20
C ALA A 360 -26.77 -29.90 -4.01
N ARG A 361 -28.02 -29.48 -3.78
CA ARG A 361 -28.87 -30.00 -2.69
C ARG A 361 -29.16 -31.50 -2.82
N ILE A 362 -29.49 -31.95 -4.03
CA ILE A 362 -29.79 -33.36 -4.31
C ILE A 362 -28.53 -34.21 -4.14
N THR A 363 -27.37 -33.69 -4.55
CA THR A 363 -26.10 -34.42 -4.50
C THR A 363 -25.53 -34.49 -3.08
N LEU A 364 -25.71 -33.42 -2.28
CA LEU A 364 -25.16 -33.27 -0.93
C LEU A 364 -26.27 -32.98 0.11
N PRO A 365 -27.26 -33.88 0.30
CA PRO A 365 -28.41 -33.63 1.17
C PRO A 365 -28.01 -33.45 2.64
N TRP A 366 -27.00 -34.17 3.13
CA TRP A 366 -26.53 -34.05 4.50
C TRP A 366 -25.99 -32.65 4.84
N LEU A 367 -25.37 -31.96 3.87
CA LEU A 367 -24.92 -30.57 4.07
C LEU A 367 -26.08 -29.59 4.10
N TYR A 368 -27.14 -29.86 3.33
CA TYR A 368 -28.36 -29.05 3.37
C TYR A 368 -29.06 -29.16 4.73
N GLU A 369 -29.10 -30.38 5.27
CA GLU A 369 -29.73 -30.70 6.55
C GLU A 369 -28.93 -30.24 7.77
N ALA A 370 -27.60 -30.17 7.67
CA ALA A 370 -26.71 -29.78 8.77
C ALA A 370 -26.98 -28.37 9.36
N ILE A 371 -27.78 -27.55 8.68
CA ILE A 371 -28.07 -26.16 9.06
C ILE A 371 -29.59 -25.88 9.16
N LEU A 372 -30.44 -26.91 9.03
CA LEU A 372 -31.84 -26.87 9.45
C LEU A 372 -31.90 -26.83 10.99
#